data_AF-A0A9D9G106-F1
#
_entry.id   AF-A0A9D9G106-F1
#
_cell.length_a   1.000
_cell.length_b   1.000
_cell.length_c   1.000
_cell.angle_alpha   90.00
_cell.angle_beta   90.00
_cell.angle_gamma   90.00
#
_symmetry.space_group_name_H-M   'P 1'
#
loop_
_entity.id
_entity.type
_entity.pdbx_description
1 polymer ?
#
loop_
_entity_poly.entity_id
_entity_poly.type
_entity_poly.pdbx_seq_one_letter_code
_entity_poly.pdbx_strand_id
1 'polypeptide(L)' 'MNKKNSPQRKTTLKWNSNGELSEIDMLRILEKISSGDLNKCDLTCDSDKN' A
#
# COMPACT_ATOMS: atom_id res chain seq x y z
N MET A 1 -9.56 22.34 -2.61
CA MET A 1 -8.53 22.09 -1.58
C MET A 1 -7.37 21.33 -2.23
N ASN A 2 -6.23 21.99 -2.44
CA ASN A 2 -5.04 21.36 -2.99
C ASN A 2 -4.37 20.52 -1.89
N LYS A 3 -4.75 19.24 -1.75
CA LYS A 3 -4.01 18.31 -0.89
C LYS A 3 -2.60 18.18 -1.48
N LYS A 4 -1.63 18.87 -0.86
CA LYS A 4 -0.21 18.64 -1.12
C LYS A 4 0.06 17.19 -0.76
N ASN A 5 0.34 16.35 -1.75
CA ASN A 5 0.80 14.98 -1.50
C ASN A 5 2.02 15.08 -0.60
N SER A 6 1.89 14.66 0.66
CA SER A 6 3.03 14.53 1.55
C SER A 6 4.05 13.62 0.85
N PRO A 7 5.36 13.89 0.93
CA PRO A 7 6.37 13.03 0.33
C PRO A 7 6.14 11.61 0.83
N GLN A 8 5.66 10.74 -0.06
CA GLN A 8 5.44 9.35 0.30
C GLN A 8 6.81 8.77 0.60
N ARG A 9 6.96 8.16 1.79
CA ARG A 9 8.22 7.51 2.16
C ARG A 9 8.56 6.53 1.04
N LYS A 10 9.76 6.66 0.46
CA LYS A 10 10.25 5.72 -0.54
C LYS A 10 10.13 4.31 0.03
N THR A 11 9.46 3.43 -0.69
CA THR A 11 9.37 2.02 -0.32
C THR A 11 10.73 1.37 -0.60
N THR A 12 11.06 0.31 0.14
CA THR A 12 12.26 -0.51 -0.14
C THR A 12 11.98 -1.60 -1.17
N LEU A 13 10.82 -1.54 -1.83
CA LEU A 13 10.38 -2.50 -2.84
C LEU A 13 11.24 -2.35 -4.10
N LYS A 14 11.77 -3.47 -4.57
CA LYS A 14 12.59 -3.53 -5.77
C LYS A 14 11.73 -3.87 -6.97
N TRP A 15 11.80 -3.00 -7.97
CA TRP A 15 11.14 -3.16 -9.25
C TRP A 15 12.17 -3.56 -10.30
N ASN A 16 11.77 -4.48 -11.16
CA ASN A 16 12.53 -4.89 -12.35
C ASN A 16 12.42 -3.80 -13.42
N SER A 17 13.34 -3.81 -14.40
CA SER A 17 13.35 -2.83 -15.49
C SER A 17 12.11 -2.90 -16.39
N ASN A 18 11.36 -4.00 -16.36
CA ASN A 18 10.09 -4.17 -17.07
C ASN A 18 8.89 -3.56 -16.32
N GLY A 19 9.10 -2.96 -15.14
CA GLY A 19 8.04 -2.37 -14.33
C GLY A 19 7.29 -3.37 -13.44
N GLU A 20 7.74 -4.62 -13.37
CA GLU A 20 7.21 -5.62 -12.43
C GLU A 20 7.94 -5.55 -11.09
N LEU A 21 7.29 -6.03 -10.03
CA LEU A 21 7.92 -6.19 -8.73
C LEU A 21 8.85 -7.41 -8.74
N SER A 22 9.99 -7.32 -8.05
CA SER A 22 10.87 -8.48 -7.90
C SER A 22 10.13 -9.65 -7.24
N GLU A 23 10.42 -10.88 -7.65
CA GLU A 23 9.76 -12.10 -7.13
C GLU A 23 9.82 -12.19 -5.61
N ILE A 24 10.98 -11.82 -5.03
CA ILE A 24 11.20 -11.81 -3.58
C ILE A 24 10.24 -10.83 -2.88
N ASP A 25 10.09 -9.62 -3.43
CA ASP A 25 9.21 -8.63 -2.82
C ASP A 25 7.74 -8.95 -3.07
N MET A 26 7.40 -9.62 -4.17
CA MET A 26 6.05 -10.16 -4.39
C MET A 26 5.69 -11.19 -3.32
N LEU A 27 6.58 -12.14 -3.02
CA LEU A 27 6.36 -13.13 -1.96
C LEU A 27 6.19 -12.49 -0.59
N ARG A 28 7.03 -11.50 -0.25
CA ARG A 28 6.91 -10.73 1.01
C ARG A 28 5.58 -10.00 1.13
N ILE A 29 5.05 -9.46 0.04
CA ILE A 29 3.74 -8.82 0.03
C ILE A 29 2.65 -9.87 0.29
N LEU A 30 2.69 -11.01 -0.39
CA LEU A 30 1.71 -12.08 -0.19
C LEU A 30 1.71 -12.60 1.25
N GLU A 31 2.89 -12.82 1.83
CA GLU A 31 3.05 -13.20 3.23
C GLU A 31 2.41 -12.17 4.17
N LYS A 32 2.66 -10.88 3.93
CA LYS A 32 2.07 -9.79 4.73
C LYS A 32 0.56 -9.71 4.58
N ILE A 33 0.03 -9.83 3.37
CA ILE A 33 -1.43 -9.78 3.12
C ILE A 33 -2.13 -11.01 3.72
N SER A 34 -1.43 -12.14 3.85
CA SER A 34 -1.95 -13.30 4.57
C SER A 34 -2.18 -13.04 6.06
N SER A 35 -1.63 -11.96 6.62
CA SER A 35 -1.98 -11.49 7.96
C SER A 35 -3.35 -10.81 7.95
N GLY A 36 -4.25 -11.28 8.83
CA GLY A 36 -5.64 -10.80 8.91
C GLY A 36 -5.82 -9.33 9.29
N ASP A 37 -4.77 -8.68 9.78
CA ASP A 37 -4.80 -7.26 10.12
C ASP A 37 -4.45 -6.36 8.93
N LEU A 38 -3.73 -6.89 7.94
CA LEU A 38 -3.32 -6.17 6.73
C LEU A 38 -4.30 -6.33 5.56
N ASN A 39 -5.30 -7.21 5.70
CA ASN A 39 -6.38 -7.37 4.73
C ASN A 39 -7.57 -6.43 4.99
N LYS A 40 -7.55 -5.66 6.08
CA LYS A 40 -8.58 -4.70 6.45
C LYS A 40 -8.04 -3.29 6.27
N CYS A 41 -8.85 -2.46 5.63
CA CYS A 41 -8.69 -1.02 5.70
C CYS A 41 -9.88 -0.50 6.51
N ASP A 42 -9.62 0.25 7.58
CA ASP A 42 -10.65 1.14 8.12
C ASP A 42 -10.84 2.22 7.06
N LEU A 43 -11.80 2.00 6.18
CA LEU A 43 -12.34 3.05 5.34
C LEU A 43 -13.03 4.02 6.30
N THR A 44 -12.27 4.98 6.84
CA THR A 44 -12.81 6.15 7.53
C THR A 44 -13.51 7.01 6.48
N CYS A 45 -14.61 6.51 5.95
CA CYS A 45 -15.60 7.33 5.29
C CYS A 45 -16.18 8.16 6.44
N ASP A 46 -15.97 9.47 6.43
CA ASP A 46 -16.77 10.37 7.26
C ASP A 46 -18.24 10.14 6.89
N SER A 47 -18.92 9.27 7.64
CA SER A 47 -20.36 9.02 7.54
C SER A 47 -21.18 10.14 8.20
N ASP A 48 -20.61 11.34 8.31
CA ASP A 48 -21.26 12.51 8.86
C ASP A 48 -21.27 13.65 7.83
N LYS A 49 -22.22 13.58 6.90
CA LYS A 49 -22.95 14.77 6.42
C LYS A 49 -24.41 14.40 6.19
N ASN A 50 -25.17 14.59 7.26
CA ASN A 50 -26.62 14.73 7.35
C ASN A 50 -27.24 15.42 6.14
#